data_AF-A0A847N4J5-F1
#
_entry.id   AF-A0A847N4J5-F1
#
_cell.length_a   1.000
_cell.length_b   1.000
_cell.length_c   1.000
_cell.angle_alpha   90.00
_cell.angle_beta   90.00
_cell.angle_gamma   90.00
#
_symmetry.space_group_name_H-M   'P 1'
#
loop_
_entity.id
_entity.type
_entity.pdbx_description
1 polymer ?
#
loop_
_entity_poly.entity_id
_entity_poly.type
_entity_poly.pdbx_seq_one_letter_code
_entity_poly.pdbx_strand_id
1 'polypeptide(L)'
;MEQSLSYVLVTPYTVAKSRTGGVLSRLLSRISLELVGVQMIAMDQHIAQAYASVIKNRKKVEGFKISDLLSSYIEQSMGPSGGVRHRSMLLLFKGENPTEQLANVVGSFQKETSSVETVIGESIRDTYADLIFTDESQNQIRYFEPAVITAQTQEEADATLNLLNSWLGKQSNIIVNRPAEYYADVERTLVIIKPDNWKYASSRPGMIIDMFSRSGLRIVGIKVLKMSVSQALQFYGPTKDGLKAKLAPIYGMQARELLEHEFNVHLNVQLQDILTNSFGDMYSEEQFERIVEFMAGIKPSDCKAEDLDKPGLVKCMVLVYEGKDAVQKIRTILGATDPNKAAAGTIRREFGSNIRVNAAHASDSAENAVREMSILKAEENFCSSLIESYLATINVSHRSDS
;
A
#
# COMPACT_ATOMS: atom_id res chain seq x y z
N MET A 1 18.54 19.59 4.10
CA MET A 1 17.36 20.44 3.84
C MET A 1 16.25 20.02 4.77
N GLU A 2 15.31 20.93 5.07
CA GLU A 2 14.16 20.62 5.93
C GLU A 2 13.23 19.63 5.22
N GLN A 3 12.91 18.51 5.88
CA GLN A 3 11.98 17.54 5.33
C GLN A 3 10.55 17.98 5.67
N SER A 4 9.69 18.10 4.66
CA SER A 4 8.26 18.37 4.87
C SER A 4 7.39 17.19 4.46
N LEU A 5 6.08 17.32 4.70
CA LEU A 5 5.07 16.33 4.38
C LEU A 5 4.09 16.91 3.38
N SER A 6 3.66 16.11 2.42
CA SER A 6 2.56 16.47 1.51
C SER A 6 1.74 15.22 1.18
N TYR A 7 0.68 15.40 0.40
CA TYR A 7 -0.32 14.35 0.20
C TYR A 7 -0.78 14.24 -1.25
N VAL A 8 -1.27 13.05 -1.61
CA VAL A 8 -2.13 12.85 -2.77
C VAL A 8 -3.41 12.16 -2.31
N LEU A 9 -4.56 12.76 -2.64
CA LEU A 9 -5.88 12.17 -2.44
C LEU A 9 -6.37 11.57 -3.75
N VAL A 10 -6.50 10.24 -3.79
CA VAL A 10 -7.08 9.52 -4.93
C VAL A 10 -8.61 9.61 -4.83
N THR A 11 -9.26 10.04 -5.91
CA THR A 11 -10.71 10.28 -5.93
C THR A 11 -11.51 8.98 -5.82
N PRO A 12 -12.78 9.04 -5.39
CA PRO A 12 -13.59 7.83 -5.32
C PRO A 12 -13.85 7.17 -6.65
N TYR A 13 -13.96 7.93 -7.72
CA TYR A 13 -14.09 7.37 -9.05
C TYR A 13 -12.83 6.59 -9.46
N THR A 14 -11.65 7.15 -9.19
CA THR A 14 -10.36 6.49 -9.50
C THR A 14 -10.16 5.21 -8.69
N VAL A 15 -10.54 5.21 -7.41
CA VAL A 15 -10.56 3.99 -6.57
C VAL A 15 -11.58 2.98 -7.09
N ALA A 16 -12.81 3.40 -7.41
CA ALA A 16 -13.89 2.53 -7.87
C ALA A 16 -13.60 1.91 -9.25
N LYS A 17 -12.93 2.63 -10.13
CA LYS A 17 -12.46 2.16 -11.44
C LYS A 17 -11.15 1.39 -11.37
N SER A 18 -10.64 1.07 -10.17
CA SER A 18 -9.42 0.26 -10.00
C SER A 18 -8.16 0.89 -10.61
N ARG A 19 -8.15 2.22 -10.82
CA ARG A 19 -7.02 2.96 -11.45
C ARG A 19 -5.88 3.28 -10.47
N THR A 20 -6.04 2.93 -9.19
CA THR A 20 -5.09 3.28 -8.12
C THR A 20 -3.70 2.71 -8.33
N GLY A 21 -3.57 1.50 -8.90
CA GLY A 21 -2.27 0.89 -9.18
C GLY A 21 -1.44 1.72 -10.17
N GLY A 22 -2.07 2.18 -11.25
CA GLY A 22 -1.44 3.05 -12.25
C GLY A 22 -1.04 4.42 -11.69
N VAL A 23 -1.89 5.01 -10.86
CA VAL A 23 -1.58 6.26 -10.12
C VAL A 23 -0.35 6.08 -9.23
N LEU A 24 -0.35 5.04 -8.38
CA LEU A 24 0.77 4.74 -7.48
C LEU A 24 2.06 4.42 -8.24
N SER A 25 1.95 3.69 -9.36
CA SER A 25 3.09 3.38 -10.21
C SER A 25 3.78 4.65 -10.72
N ARG A 26 3.00 5.63 -11.20
CA ARG A 26 3.53 6.91 -11.68
C ARG A 26 4.14 7.75 -10.56
N LEU A 27 3.52 7.81 -9.38
CA LEU A 27 4.06 8.52 -8.23
C LEU A 27 5.39 7.91 -7.78
N LEU A 28 5.41 6.61 -7.48
CA LEU A 28 6.54 5.94 -6.85
C LEU A 28 7.78 5.80 -7.76
N SER A 29 7.63 5.91 -9.08
CA SER A 29 8.74 5.79 -10.02
C SER A 29 9.30 7.14 -10.50
N ARG A 30 8.71 8.28 -10.13
CA ARG A 30 9.04 9.60 -10.71
C ARG A 30 9.39 10.68 -9.69
N ILE A 31 9.29 10.39 -8.40
CA ILE A 31 9.62 11.32 -7.31
C ILE A 31 10.71 10.71 -6.43
N SER A 32 11.48 11.57 -5.75
CA SER A 32 12.47 11.15 -4.74
C SER A 32 11.88 10.99 -3.34
N LEU A 33 10.57 11.21 -3.20
CA LEU A 33 9.86 11.21 -1.92
C LEU A 33 9.63 9.81 -1.38
N GLU A 34 9.64 9.69 -0.06
CA GLU A 34 9.25 8.48 0.62
C GLU A 34 7.73 8.44 0.83
N LEU A 35 7.07 7.38 0.35
CA LEU A 35 5.70 7.07 0.79
C LEU A 35 5.73 6.58 2.24
N VAL A 36 5.29 7.43 3.17
CA VAL A 36 5.36 7.18 4.63
C VAL A 36 4.04 6.71 5.21
N GLY A 37 2.92 7.01 4.56
CA GLY A 37 1.59 6.63 5.04
C GLY A 37 0.61 6.46 3.90
N VAL A 38 -0.31 5.51 4.06
CA VAL A 38 -1.45 5.30 3.15
C VAL A 38 -2.65 4.87 3.97
N GLN A 39 -3.84 5.38 3.66
CA GLN A 39 -5.08 5.02 4.34
C GLN A 39 -6.27 5.06 3.37
N MET A 40 -7.16 4.05 3.41
CA MET A 40 -8.49 4.20 2.83
C MET A 40 -9.30 5.13 3.72
N ILE A 41 -9.95 6.12 3.13
CA ILE A 41 -10.78 7.09 3.84
C ILE A 41 -12.16 7.15 3.19
N ALA A 42 -13.18 7.54 3.96
CA ALA A 42 -14.49 7.87 3.43
C ALA A 42 -15.04 9.07 4.19
N MET A 43 -14.87 10.26 3.60
CA MET A 43 -15.17 11.53 4.26
C MET A 43 -16.65 11.61 4.63
N ASP A 44 -16.93 12.22 5.79
CA ASP A 44 -18.26 12.72 6.08
C ASP A 44 -18.48 14.09 5.41
N GLN A 45 -19.73 14.57 5.48
CA GLN A 45 -20.12 15.83 4.86
C GLN A 45 -19.31 17.02 5.38
N HIS A 46 -19.01 17.04 6.69
CA HIS A 46 -18.32 18.16 7.33
C HIS A 46 -16.88 18.27 6.82
N ILE A 47 -16.15 17.16 6.80
CA ILE A 47 -14.76 17.14 6.31
C ILE A 47 -14.68 17.40 4.82
N ALA A 48 -15.60 16.86 4.02
CA ALA A 48 -15.64 17.14 2.59
C ALA A 48 -15.85 18.64 2.30
N GLN A 49 -16.79 19.30 2.99
CA GLN A 49 -17.04 20.75 2.83
C GLN A 49 -15.87 21.61 3.31
N ALA A 50 -15.27 21.25 4.44
CA ALA A 50 -14.08 21.94 4.94
C ALA A 50 -12.92 21.82 3.94
N TYR A 51 -12.71 20.63 3.37
CA TYR A 51 -11.66 20.42 2.38
C TYR A 51 -11.94 21.17 1.07
N ALA A 52 -13.18 21.14 0.59
CA ALA A 52 -13.61 21.92 -0.56
C ALA A 52 -13.35 23.42 -0.36
N SER A 53 -13.60 23.94 0.86
CA SER A 53 -13.33 25.33 1.20
C SER A 53 -11.84 25.68 1.15
N VAL A 54 -10.96 24.81 1.65
CA VAL A 54 -9.50 24.98 1.51
C VAL A 54 -9.11 25.05 0.02
N ILE A 55 -9.64 24.13 -0.78
CA ILE A 55 -9.36 24.04 -2.21
C ILE A 55 -9.90 25.26 -2.99
N LYS A 56 -11.06 25.77 -2.64
CA LYS A 56 -11.67 26.96 -3.26
C LYS A 56 -10.83 28.23 -3.01
N ASN A 57 -10.31 28.36 -1.79
CA ASN A 57 -9.55 29.53 -1.34
C ASN A 57 -8.03 29.43 -1.61
N ARG A 58 -7.56 28.37 -2.28
CA ARG A 58 -6.14 28.23 -2.59
C ARG A 58 -5.63 29.42 -3.42
N LYS A 59 -4.39 29.86 -3.13
CA LYS A 59 -3.75 30.95 -3.88
C LYS A 59 -3.66 30.56 -5.36
N LYS A 60 -4.17 31.43 -6.24
CA LYS A 60 -4.28 31.17 -7.68
C LYS A 60 -2.89 31.04 -8.30
N VAL A 61 -2.50 29.83 -8.69
CA VAL A 61 -1.47 29.64 -9.71
C VAL A 61 -2.16 29.82 -11.07
N GLU A 62 -1.59 30.66 -11.93
CA GLU A 62 -2.20 31.23 -13.12
C GLU A 62 -2.94 30.21 -14.01
N GLY A 63 -4.15 30.57 -14.48
CA GLY A 63 -4.96 29.72 -15.37
C GLY A 63 -6.46 29.67 -15.03
N PHE A 64 -7.20 28.83 -15.76
CA PHE A 64 -8.64 28.54 -15.67
C PHE A 64 -9.15 28.39 -14.22
N LYS A 65 -10.45 28.63 -13.95
CA LYS A 65 -11.07 28.51 -12.61
C LYS A 65 -11.19 27.05 -12.12
N ILE A 66 -10.07 26.35 -12.05
CA ILE A 66 -10.03 24.94 -11.68
C ILE A 66 -10.33 24.70 -10.20
N SER A 67 -9.99 25.66 -9.34
CA SER A 67 -10.27 25.59 -7.89
C SER A 67 -11.76 25.45 -7.60
N ASP A 68 -12.62 26.19 -8.33
CA ASP A 68 -14.08 26.10 -8.18
C ASP A 68 -14.62 24.72 -8.61
N LEU A 69 -14.04 24.15 -9.68
CA LEU A 69 -14.41 22.82 -10.17
C LEU A 69 -13.98 21.72 -9.21
N LEU A 70 -12.74 21.78 -8.72
CA LEU A 70 -12.24 20.84 -7.71
C LEU A 70 -13.04 20.94 -6.41
N SER A 71 -13.35 22.16 -5.95
CA SER A 71 -14.21 22.39 -4.78
C SER A 71 -15.57 21.73 -4.96
N SER A 72 -16.23 21.98 -6.10
CA SER A 72 -17.54 21.40 -6.40
C SER A 72 -17.48 19.86 -6.48
N TYR A 73 -16.42 19.32 -7.10
CA TYR A 73 -16.19 17.88 -7.17
C TYR A 73 -16.02 17.25 -5.79
N ILE A 74 -15.26 17.89 -4.89
CA ILE A 74 -15.05 17.39 -3.52
C ILE A 74 -16.39 17.29 -2.79
N GLU A 75 -17.22 18.33 -2.83
CA GLU A 75 -18.51 18.33 -2.15
C GLU A 75 -19.47 17.27 -2.70
N GLN A 76 -19.49 17.08 -4.03
CA GLN A 76 -20.45 16.20 -4.70
C GLN A 76 -20.02 14.74 -4.72
N SER A 77 -18.71 14.48 -4.84
CA SER A 77 -18.17 13.15 -5.16
C SER A 77 -17.27 12.58 -4.07
N MET A 78 -16.58 13.42 -3.28
CA MET A 78 -15.76 12.94 -2.15
C MET A 78 -16.53 12.91 -0.82
N GLY A 79 -17.53 13.79 -0.66
CA GLY A 79 -18.52 13.72 0.42
C GLY A 79 -19.55 12.60 0.21
N PRO A 80 -20.40 12.31 1.21
CA PRO A 80 -21.44 11.30 1.07
C PRO A 80 -22.51 11.71 0.06
N SER A 81 -22.99 10.75 -0.74
CA SER A 81 -24.19 10.93 -1.58
C SER A 81 -25.07 9.68 -1.55
N GLY A 82 -26.40 9.87 -1.63
CA GLY A 82 -27.36 8.78 -1.51
C GLY A 82 -27.27 8.00 -0.19
N GLY A 83 -26.83 8.64 0.90
CA GLY A 83 -26.62 8.00 2.21
C GLY A 83 -25.34 7.17 2.32
N VAL A 84 -24.48 7.16 1.29
CA VAL A 84 -23.25 6.37 1.25
C VAL A 84 -22.04 7.29 1.25
N ARG A 85 -21.06 7.02 2.13
CA ARG A 85 -19.74 7.67 2.08
C ARG A 85 -18.88 7.00 1.01
N HIS A 86 -18.17 7.80 0.22
CA HIS A 86 -17.38 7.31 -0.91
C HIS A 86 -15.93 7.06 -0.51
N ARG A 87 -15.35 5.97 -1.02
CA ARG A 87 -13.97 5.59 -0.67
C ARG A 87 -12.96 6.37 -1.47
N SER A 88 -12.09 7.09 -0.80
CA SER A 88 -10.87 7.68 -1.33
C SER A 88 -9.64 7.00 -0.73
N MET A 89 -8.47 7.26 -1.31
CA MET A 89 -7.20 6.82 -0.74
C MET A 89 -6.32 8.04 -0.46
N LEU A 90 -5.91 8.19 0.79
CA LEU A 90 -4.92 9.17 1.20
C LEU A 90 -3.52 8.57 1.09
N LEU A 91 -2.63 9.26 0.38
CA LEU A 91 -1.21 8.94 0.29
C LEU A 91 -0.42 10.08 0.94
N LEU A 92 0.50 9.76 1.84
CA LEU A 92 1.38 10.72 2.51
C LEU A 92 2.83 10.51 2.06
N PHE A 93 3.44 11.58 1.58
CA PHE A 93 4.81 11.58 1.09
C PHE A 93 5.68 12.55 1.88
N LYS A 94 6.86 12.08 2.29
CA LYS A 94 7.85 12.86 3.04
C LYS A 94 9.13 13.01 2.21
N GLY A 95 9.73 14.19 2.24
CA GLY A 95 11.01 14.44 1.59
C GLY A 95 11.30 15.92 1.44
N GLU A 96 12.18 16.25 0.50
CA GLU A 96 12.52 17.62 0.14
C GLU A 96 11.55 18.14 -0.93
N ASN A 97 10.93 19.30 -0.71
CA ASN A 97 9.95 19.93 -1.59
C ASN A 97 8.84 18.97 -2.10
N PRO A 98 8.18 18.18 -1.22
CA PRO A 98 7.23 17.15 -1.60
C PRO A 98 6.04 17.71 -2.39
N THR A 99 5.54 18.88 -2.02
CA THR A 99 4.38 19.48 -2.69
C THR A 99 4.66 19.81 -4.15
N GLU A 100 5.83 20.40 -4.46
CA GLU A 100 6.24 20.72 -5.83
C GLU A 100 6.42 19.44 -6.65
N GLN A 101 7.15 18.46 -6.13
CA GLN A 101 7.37 17.18 -6.83
C GLN A 101 6.05 16.47 -7.14
N LEU A 102 5.13 16.41 -6.18
CA LEU A 102 3.81 15.80 -6.36
C LEU A 102 2.97 16.59 -7.37
N ALA A 103 2.93 17.92 -7.28
CA ALA A 103 2.18 18.75 -8.22
C ALA A 103 2.67 18.55 -9.66
N ASN A 104 3.99 18.46 -9.88
CA ASN A 104 4.58 18.20 -11.19
C ASN A 104 4.18 16.84 -11.76
N VAL A 105 4.23 15.76 -10.96
CA VAL A 105 3.83 14.42 -11.43
C VAL A 105 2.31 14.31 -11.64
N VAL A 106 1.53 14.97 -10.79
CA VAL A 106 0.07 15.05 -10.94
C VAL A 106 -0.31 15.81 -12.21
N GLY A 107 0.42 16.86 -12.54
CA GLY A 107 0.19 17.71 -13.70
C GLY A 107 -0.88 18.77 -13.47
N SER A 108 -1.06 19.66 -14.45
CA SER A 108 -2.14 20.66 -14.47
C SER A 108 -3.31 20.17 -15.32
N PHE A 109 -4.44 20.88 -15.25
CA PHE A 109 -5.49 20.70 -16.25
C PHE A 109 -5.19 21.65 -17.40
N GLN A 110 -4.91 21.10 -18.58
CA GLN A 110 -4.73 21.91 -19.77
C GLN A 110 -6.08 22.53 -20.17
N LYS A 111 -6.10 23.81 -20.56
CA LYS A 111 -7.22 24.33 -21.36
C LYS A 111 -7.16 23.60 -22.69
N GLU A 112 -8.25 22.97 -23.10
CA GLU A 112 -8.31 22.13 -24.31
C GLU A 112 -8.23 22.95 -25.61
N THR A 113 -7.34 23.93 -25.78
CA THR A 113 -6.94 24.34 -27.15
C THR A 113 -6.16 23.25 -27.89
N SER A 114 -6.01 22.10 -27.24
CA SER A 114 -5.37 20.89 -27.73
C SER A 114 -6.35 20.05 -28.56
N SER A 115 -6.06 19.84 -29.85
CA SER A 115 -6.66 18.74 -30.62
C SER A 115 -6.43 17.41 -29.89
N VAL A 116 -7.21 16.36 -30.18
CA VAL A 116 -6.88 14.98 -29.74
C VAL A 116 -5.43 14.63 -30.08
N GLU A 117 -4.91 15.18 -31.18
CA GLU A 117 -3.54 15.02 -31.65
C GLU A 117 -2.47 15.68 -30.76
N THR A 118 -2.85 16.55 -29.82
CA THR A 118 -1.90 17.26 -28.94
C THR A 118 -2.09 16.89 -27.46
N VAL A 119 -2.99 15.97 -27.14
CA VAL A 119 -3.11 15.39 -25.79
C VAL A 119 -1.99 14.37 -25.59
N ILE A 120 -1.23 14.49 -24.50
CA ILE A 120 -0.08 13.62 -24.20
C ILE A 120 -0.24 12.95 -22.84
N GLY A 121 0.05 11.65 -22.71
CA GLY A 121 -0.10 10.89 -21.45
C GLY A 121 1.03 11.08 -20.43
N GLU A 122 1.56 12.31 -20.29
CA GLU A 122 2.74 12.59 -19.47
C GLU A 122 2.41 12.49 -17.98
N SER A 123 1.50 13.31 -17.47
CA SER A 123 1.14 13.38 -16.06
C SER A 123 0.08 12.35 -15.64
N ILE A 124 -0.25 12.31 -14.35
CA ILE A 124 -1.36 11.50 -13.85
C ILE A 124 -2.69 12.03 -14.41
N ARG A 125 -2.87 13.34 -14.45
CA ARG A 125 -4.10 13.95 -14.98
C ARG A 125 -4.25 13.66 -16.46
N ASP A 126 -3.21 13.78 -17.26
CA ASP A 126 -3.34 13.50 -18.69
C ASP A 126 -3.71 12.04 -19.00
N THR A 127 -3.40 11.12 -18.07
CA THR A 127 -3.70 9.69 -18.24
C THR A 127 -5.06 9.28 -17.68
N TYR A 128 -5.48 9.86 -16.55
CA TYR A 128 -6.58 9.34 -15.75
C TYR A 128 -7.69 10.34 -15.45
N ALA A 129 -7.44 11.64 -15.67
CA ALA A 129 -8.42 12.70 -15.46
C ALA A 129 -9.16 13.00 -16.76
N ASP A 130 -10.37 13.53 -16.64
CA ASP A 130 -11.22 13.92 -17.75
C ASP A 130 -11.77 15.34 -17.49
N LEU A 131 -11.64 16.25 -18.44
CA LEU A 131 -12.24 17.59 -18.43
C LEU A 131 -12.94 17.84 -19.77
N ILE A 132 -14.16 17.32 -19.92
CA ILE A 132 -14.85 17.30 -21.20
C ILE A 132 -15.82 18.49 -21.27
N PHE A 133 -15.71 19.32 -22.30
CA PHE A 133 -16.67 20.39 -22.59
C PHE A 133 -17.85 19.91 -23.45
N THR A 134 -18.95 20.66 -23.46
CA THR A 134 -20.14 20.35 -24.28
C THR A 134 -19.87 20.47 -25.78
N ASP A 135 -19.00 21.39 -26.15
CA ASP A 135 -18.67 21.76 -27.51
C ASP A 135 -17.30 22.47 -27.56
N GLU A 136 -16.82 22.73 -28.78
CA GLU A 136 -15.53 23.35 -29.04
C GLU A 136 -15.40 24.80 -28.52
N SER A 137 -16.51 25.46 -28.15
CA SER A 137 -16.46 26.80 -27.56
C SER A 137 -15.95 26.81 -26.12
N GLN A 138 -15.91 25.64 -25.46
CA GLN A 138 -15.36 25.44 -24.11
C GLN A 138 -15.97 26.33 -23.02
N ASN A 139 -17.20 26.77 -23.24
CA ASN A 139 -17.91 27.62 -22.28
C ASN A 139 -18.63 26.82 -21.19
N GLN A 140 -19.06 25.60 -21.51
CA GLN A 140 -19.79 24.74 -20.59
C GLN A 140 -19.10 23.39 -20.45
N ILE A 141 -18.86 22.99 -19.21
CA ILE A 141 -18.27 21.69 -18.87
C ILE A 141 -19.38 20.65 -18.85
N ARG A 142 -19.17 19.55 -19.58
CA ARG A 142 -20.06 18.39 -19.62
C ARG A 142 -19.69 17.37 -18.54
N TYR A 143 -18.40 17.13 -18.33
CA TYR A 143 -17.91 16.14 -17.38
C TYR A 143 -16.55 16.55 -16.80
N PHE A 144 -16.35 16.28 -15.50
CA PHE A 144 -15.10 16.56 -14.82
C PHE A 144 -14.77 15.44 -13.82
N GLU A 145 -13.59 14.85 -13.98
CA GLU A 145 -13.00 13.88 -13.05
C GLU A 145 -11.51 14.22 -12.89
N PRO A 146 -11.05 14.63 -11.69
CA PRO A 146 -9.68 15.08 -11.53
C PRO A 146 -8.66 13.95 -11.34
N ALA A 147 -9.11 12.70 -11.20
CA ALA A 147 -8.36 11.50 -10.84
C ALA A 147 -7.71 11.52 -9.45
N VAL A 148 -6.96 12.58 -9.15
CA VAL A 148 -6.30 12.84 -7.88
C VAL A 148 -6.31 14.33 -7.54
N ILE A 149 -6.23 14.64 -6.25
CA ILE A 149 -6.09 16.00 -5.73
C ILE A 149 -4.84 16.07 -4.84
N THR A 150 -4.01 17.09 -5.06
CA THR A 150 -2.79 17.37 -4.29
C THR A 150 -2.70 18.87 -4.03
N ALA A 151 -1.97 19.25 -2.99
CA ALA A 151 -1.64 20.64 -2.74
C ALA A 151 -0.77 21.24 -3.84
N GLN A 152 -0.86 22.55 -4.06
CA GLN A 152 0.01 23.31 -4.98
C GLN A 152 1.12 24.07 -4.26
N THR A 153 0.92 24.39 -2.97
CA THR A 153 1.92 25.04 -2.11
C THR A 153 2.02 24.30 -0.78
N GLN A 154 3.16 24.43 -0.10
CA GLN A 154 3.34 23.81 1.21
C GLN A 154 2.34 24.34 2.24
N GLU A 155 2.01 25.63 2.21
CA GLU A 155 0.97 26.24 3.06
C GLU A 155 -0.41 25.55 2.88
N GLU A 156 -0.80 25.24 1.64
CA GLU A 156 -2.04 24.49 1.34
C GLU A 156 -1.97 23.05 1.86
N ALA A 157 -0.80 22.42 1.71
CA ALA A 157 -0.55 21.07 2.21
C ALA A 157 -0.73 21.03 3.73
N ASP A 158 -0.09 21.94 4.46
CA ASP A 158 -0.13 22.00 5.93
C ASP A 158 -1.55 22.27 6.44
N ALA A 159 -2.28 23.21 5.81
CA ALA A 159 -3.67 23.49 6.14
C ALA A 159 -4.58 22.27 5.91
N THR A 160 -4.39 21.55 4.81
CA THR A 160 -5.15 20.34 4.51
C THR A 160 -4.81 19.21 5.49
N LEU A 161 -3.53 18.99 5.76
CA LEU A 161 -3.07 17.96 6.68
C LEU A 161 -3.60 18.22 8.10
N ASN A 162 -3.60 19.47 8.56
CA ASN A 162 -4.18 19.86 9.84
C ASN A 162 -5.70 19.56 9.89
N LEU A 163 -6.44 19.89 8.83
CA LEU A 163 -7.85 19.55 8.71
C LEU A 163 -8.05 18.03 8.81
N LEU A 164 -7.32 17.24 8.01
CA LEU A 164 -7.44 15.79 8.01
C LEU A 164 -7.08 15.17 9.36
N ASN A 165 -6.05 15.69 10.05
CA ASN A 165 -5.61 15.18 11.35
C ASN A 165 -6.71 15.27 12.42
N SER A 166 -7.53 16.32 12.39
CA SER A 166 -8.66 16.49 13.33
C SER A 166 -9.71 15.38 13.26
N TRP A 167 -9.70 14.62 12.16
CA TRP A 167 -10.71 13.62 11.83
C TRP A 167 -10.15 12.19 11.73
N LEU A 168 -8.96 12.04 11.14
CA LEU A 168 -8.36 10.73 10.80
C LEU A 168 -8.17 9.82 12.02
N GLY A 169 -7.76 10.36 13.17
CA GLY A 169 -7.53 9.56 14.38
C GLY A 169 -8.76 8.82 14.92
N LYS A 170 -9.96 9.17 14.46
CA LYS A 170 -11.23 8.51 14.81
C LYS A 170 -11.74 7.54 13.74
N GLN A 171 -11.04 7.44 12.60
CA GLN A 171 -11.49 6.63 11.47
C GLN A 171 -10.85 5.25 11.49
N SER A 172 -11.65 4.23 11.21
CA SER A 172 -11.11 2.91 10.87
C SER A 172 -10.40 2.95 9.53
N ASN A 173 -9.35 2.15 9.39
CA ASN A 173 -8.66 1.92 8.14
C ASN A 173 -9.46 1.03 7.17
N ILE A 174 -10.40 0.23 7.67
CA ILE A 174 -11.26 -0.63 6.86
C ILE A 174 -12.62 0.05 6.67
N ILE A 175 -12.94 0.43 5.43
CA ILE A 175 -14.18 1.12 5.12
C ILE A 175 -15.35 0.13 4.99
N VAL A 176 -16.35 0.32 5.85
CA VAL A 176 -17.67 -0.33 5.75
C VAL A 176 -18.68 0.72 5.29
N ASN A 177 -19.12 0.62 4.03
CA ASN A 177 -19.97 1.64 3.41
C ASN A 177 -21.03 1.06 2.47
N ARG A 178 -21.43 -0.19 2.69
CA ARG A 178 -22.50 -0.87 1.96
C ARG A 178 -23.60 -1.30 2.93
N PRO A 179 -24.83 -1.53 2.45
CA PRO A 179 -25.90 -2.01 3.31
C PRO A 179 -25.64 -3.46 3.74
N ALA A 180 -26.32 -3.92 4.80
CA ALA A 180 -26.04 -5.23 5.43
C ALA A 180 -26.20 -6.41 4.45
N GLU A 181 -27.14 -6.32 3.52
CA GLU A 181 -27.43 -7.36 2.54
C GLU A 181 -26.24 -7.60 1.60
N TYR A 182 -25.44 -6.56 1.32
CA TYR A 182 -24.21 -6.71 0.54
C TYR A 182 -23.18 -7.59 1.26
N TYR A 183 -23.18 -7.62 2.59
CA TYR A 183 -22.20 -8.37 3.37
C TYR A 183 -22.57 -9.83 3.60
N ALA A 184 -23.73 -10.28 3.14
CA ALA A 184 -24.21 -11.66 3.36
C ALA A 184 -23.35 -12.72 2.66
N ASP A 185 -22.79 -12.41 1.49
CA ASP A 185 -21.97 -13.31 0.66
C ASP A 185 -20.59 -12.74 0.32
N VAL A 186 -20.13 -11.76 1.09
CA VAL A 186 -18.88 -11.05 0.87
C VAL A 186 -17.84 -11.45 1.89
N GLU A 187 -16.68 -11.86 1.39
CA GLU A 187 -15.51 -12.13 2.20
C GLU A 187 -14.47 -11.00 2.07
N ARG A 188 -13.58 -10.93 3.06
CA ARG A 188 -12.38 -10.10 3.04
C ARG A 188 -11.15 -10.98 3.01
N THR A 189 -10.14 -10.55 2.27
CA THR A 189 -8.83 -11.19 2.24
C THR A 189 -7.73 -10.16 2.46
N LEU A 190 -6.67 -10.58 3.13
CA LEU A 190 -5.47 -9.79 3.30
C LEU A 190 -4.51 -10.02 2.14
N VAL A 191 -3.83 -8.97 1.71
CA VAL A 191 -2.69 -9.01 0.80
C VAL A 191 -1.54 -8.21 1.42
N ILE A 192 -0.31 -8.71 1.29
CA ILE A 192 0.89 -7.95 1.66
C ILE A 192 1.79 -7.83 0.43
N ILE A 193 2.11 -6.61 0.03
CA ILE A 193 3.22 -6.32 -0.90
C ILE A 193 4.51 -6.30 -0.08
N LYS A 194 5.36 -7.28 -0.34
CA LYS A 194 6.52 -7.61 0.50
C LYS A 194 7.66 -6.57 0.40
N PRO A 195 8.57 -6.54 1.39
CA PRO A 195 9.64 -5.55 1.48
C PRO A 195 10.58 -5.41 0.28
N ASP A 196 10.77 -6.46 -0.51
CA ASP A 196 11.58 -6.42 -1.73
C ASP A 196 11.11 -5.37 -2.74
N ASN A 197 9.81 -5.04 -2.75
CA ASN A 197 9.24 -4.04 -3.66
C ASN A 197 9.46 -2.59 -3.21
N TRP A 198 10.02 -2.38 -2.01
CA TRP A 198 10.19 -1.06 -1.39
C TRP A 198 11.67 -0.67 -1.23
N LYS A 199 12.61 -1.49 -1.71
CA LYS A 199 14.05 -1.24 -1.59
C LYS A 199 14.53 -0.02 -2.37
N TYR A 200 13.91 0.22 -3.53
CA TYR A 200 14.24 1.32 -4.43
C TYR A 200 12.95 1.93 -4.99
N ALA A 201 13.02 3.19 -5.41
CA ALA A 201 11.94 3.83 -6.15
C ALA A 201 11.63 2.99 -7.40
N SER A 202 10.38 2.52 -7.51
CA SER A 202 9.96 1.67 -8.62
C SER A 202 8.45 1.69 -8.79
N SER A 203 8.02 1.36 -10.01
CA SER A 203 6.60 1.17 -10.35
C SER A 203 6.00 -0.11 -9.77
N ARG A 204 6.83 -1.03 -9.26
CA ARG A 204 6.43 -2.42 -8.92
C ARG A 204 5.25 -2.49 -7.95
N PRO A 205 5.19 -1.75 -6.82
CA PRO A 205 4.02 -1.79 -5.94
C PRO A 205 2.72 -1.39 -6.65
N GLY A 206 2.77 -0.35 -7.49
CA GLY A 206 1.62 0.11 -8.27
C GLY A 206 1.16 -0.92 -9.30
N MET A 207 2.10 -1.55 -10.02
CA MET A 207 1.80 -2.62 -10.98
C MET A 207 1.20 -3.86 -10.32
N ILE A 208 1.67 -4.23 -9.12
CA ILE A 208 1.09 -5.34 -8.35
C ILE A 208 -0.37 -5.04 -7.96
N ILE A 209 -0.65 -3.82 -7.51
CA ILE A 209 -2.03 -3.38 -7.19
C ILE A 209 -2.90 -3.39 -8.45
N ASP A 210 -2.36 -2.94 -9.59
CA ASP A 210 -3.06 -2.96 -10.88
C ASP A 210 -3.42 -4.39 -11.31
N MET A 211 -2.51 -5.36 -11.13
CA MET A 211 -2.81 -6.77 -11.39
C MET A 211 -3.93 -7.30 -10.49
N PHE A 212 -3.87 -7.05 -9.18
CA PHE A 212 -4.95 -7.44 -8.26
C PHE A 212 -6.29 -6.80 -8.60
N SER A 213 -6.28 -5.61 -9.19
CA SER A 213 -7.49 -4.87 -9.57
C SER A 213 -8.35 -5.60 -10.61
N ARG A 214 -7.75 -6.53 -11.38
CA ARG A 214 -8.43 -7.39 -12.36
C ARG A 214 -9.37 -8.42 -11.73
N SER A 215 -9.32 -8.58 -10.40
CA SER A 215 -10.25 -9.42 -9.64
C SER A 215 -11.69 -8.90 -9.60
N GLY A 216 -11.89 -7.59 -9.88
CA GLY A 216 -13.15 -6.90 -9.65
C GLY A 216 -13.48 -6.69 -8.16
N LEU A 217 -12.53 -7.00 -7.26
CA LEU A 217 -12.70 -6.79 -5.82
C LEU A 217 -12.48 -5.34 -5.44
N ARG A 218 -13.03 -4.98 -4.29
CA ARG A 218 -12.96 -3.64 -3.74
C ARG A 218 -11.79 -3.54 -2.76
N ILE A 219 -10.87 -2.60 -2.96
CA ILE A 219 -9.92 -2.22 -1.90
C ILE A 219 -10.71 -1.45 -0.82
N VAL A 220 -10.71 -1.98 0.40
CA VAL A 220 -11.44 -1.41 1.55
C VAL A 220 -10.51 -0.94 2.67
N GLY A 221 -9.29 -1.45 2.73
CA GLY A 221 -8.28 -1.01 3.67
C GLY A 221 -6.89 -1.09 3.06
N ILE A 222 -6.01 -0.18 3.47
CA ILE A 222 -4.61 -0.15 3.04
C ILE A 222 -3.76 0.53 4.11
N LYS A 223 -2.55 0.04 4.38
CA LYS A 223 -1.59 0.73 5.24
C LYS A 223 -0.16 0.41 4.87
N VAL A 224 0.72 1.38 5.08
CA VAL A 224 2.17 1.14 5.13
C VAL A 224 2.49 0.59 6.53
N LEU A 225 3.27 -0.48 6.59
CA LEU A 225 3.63 -1.14 7.84
C LEU A 225 5.11 -1.51 7.86
N LYS A 226 5.78 -1.25 8.98
CA LYS A 226 7.06 -1.86 9.33
C LYS A 226 6.79 -2.93 10.38
N MET A 227 6.63 -4.18 9.94
CA MET A 227 6.19 -5.28 10.79
C MET A 227 7.19 -5.48 11.93
N SER A 228 6.73 -5.53 13.18
CA SER A 228 7.60 -5.87 14.30
C SER A 228 8.03 -7.34 14.23
N VAL A 229 9.09 -7.71 14.94
CA VAL A 229 9.53 -9.11 15.02
C VAL A 229 8.43 -9.98 15.64
N SER A 230 7.76 -9.48 16.69
CA SER A 230 6.60 -10.10 17.33
C SER A 230 5.44 -10.34 16.34
N GLN A 231 5.07 -9.34 15.54
CA GLN A 231 4.03 -9.48 14.52
C GLN A 231 4.41 -10.52 13.47
N ALA A 232 5.65 -10.50 12.98
CA ALA A 232 6.12 -11.45 11.98
C ALA A 232 6.15 -12.89 12.51
N LEU A 233 6.59 -13.10 13.76
CA LEU A 233 6.55 -14.40 14.43
C LEU A 233 5.12 -14.93 14.55
N GLN A 234 4.18 -14.11 15.01
CA GLN A 234 2.77 -14.50 15.12
C GLN A 234 2.12 -14.77 13.75
N PHE A 235 2.48 -13.95 12.75
CA PHE A 235 1.94 -14.06 11.40
C PHE A 235 2.35 -15.38 10.73
N TYR A 236 3.66 -15.66 10.72
CA TYR A 236 4.25 -16.82 10.06
C TYR A 236 4.35 -18.07 10.93
N GLY A 237 4.09 -17.97 12.24
CA GLY A 237 4.13 -19.10 13.19
C GLY A 237 3.49 -20.39 12.68
N PRO A 238 2.28 -20.37 12.07
CA PRO A 238 1.66 -21.59 11.53
C PRO A 238 2.46 -22.30 10.44
N THR A 239 3.40 -21.61 9.78
CA THR A 239 4.26 -22.19 8.74
C THR A 239 5.51 -22.87 9.28
N LYS A 240 5.86 -22.65 10.56
CA LYS A 240 7.11 -23.12 11.17
C LYS A 240 7.23 -24.64 11.15
N ASP A 241 6.23 -25.34 11.68
CA ASP A 241 6.26 -26.80 11.79
C ASP A 241 6.22 -27.48 10.42
N GLY A 242 5.42 -26.94 9.49
CA GLY A 242 5.36 -27.41 8.11
C GLY A 242 6.68 -27.21 7.36
N LEU A 243 7.38 -26.11 7.61
CA LEU A 243 8.72 -25.87 7.06
C LEU A 243 9.73 -26.87 7.62
N LYS A 244 9.71 -27.09 8.94
CA LYS A 244 10.57 -28.06 9.62
C LYS A 244 10.38 -29.48 9.09
N ALA A 245 9.14 -29.96 9.04
CA ALA A 245 8.82 -31.30 8.55
C ALA A 245 9.29 -31.54 7.11
N LYS A 246 9.34 -30.47 6.29
CA LYS A 246 9.81 -30.55 4.90
C LYS A 246 11.33 -30.44 4.76
N LEU A 247 11.97 -29.52 5.48
CA LEU A 247 13.38 -29.20 5.28
C LEU A 247 14.30 -30.10 6.10
N ALA A 248 13.96 -30.44 7.33
CA ALA A 248 14.85 -31.18 8.23
C ALA A 248 15.34 -32.51 7.62
N PRO A 249 14.46 -33.36 7.01
CA PRO A 249 14.92 -34.62 6.41
C PRO A 249 15.82 -34.41 5.19
N ILE A 250 15.54 -33.38 4.37
CA ILE A 250 16.32 -33.06 3.17
C ILE A 250 17.74 -32.64 3.57
N TYR A 251 17.85 -31.71 4.51
CA TYR A 251 19.16 -31.18 4.92
C TYR A 251 19.92 -32.12 5.85
N GLY A 252 19.23 -32.98 6.60
CA GLY A 252 19.85 -34.09 7.32
C GLY A 252 20.51 -35.09 6.36
N MET A 253 19.82 -35.44 5.27
CA MET A 253 20.37 -36.29 4.20
C MET A 253 21.55 -35.61 3.48
N GLN A 254 21.41 -34.34 3.09
CA GLN A 254 22.49 -33.61 2.43
C GLN A 254 23.74 -33.45 3.32
N ALA A 255 23.55 -33.21 4.63
CA ALA A 255 24.65 -33.18 5.57
C ALA A 255 25.36 -34.54 5.65
N ARG A 256 24.61 -35.65 5.66
CA ARG A 256 25.17 -37.00 5.62
C ARG A 256 26.02 -37.21 4.38
N GLU A 257 25.46 -36.93 3.19
CA GLU A 257 26.16 -37.08 1.91
C GLU A 257 27.43 -36.24 1.83
N LEU A 258 27.38 -35.00 2.32
CA LEU A 258 28.54 -34.10 2.37
C LEU A 258 29.63 -34.66 3.30
N LEU A 259 29.27 -35.18 4.46
CA LEU A 259 30.20 -35.77 5.41
C LEU A 259 30.80 -37.09 4.88
N GLU A 260 30.00 -37.95 4.27
CA GLU A 260 30.47 -39.19 3.62
C GLU A 260 31.50 -38.88 2.53
N HIS A 261 31.20 -37.89 1.68
CA HIS A 261 32.08 -37.46 0.60
C HIS A 261 33.37 -36.82 1.12
N GLU A 262 33.28 -35.84 2.02
CA GLU A 262 34.42 -35.06 2.49
C GLU A 262 35.40 -35.91 3.33
N PHE A 263 34.88 -36.81 4.16
CA PHE A 263 35.70 -37.64 5.05
C PHE A 263 35.92 -39.06 4.53
N ASN A 264 35.34 -39.42 3.39
CA ASN A 264 35.41 -40.76 2.80
C ASN A 264 35.00 -41.87 3.79
N VAL A 265 33.88 -41.65 4.47
CA VAL A 265 33.28 -42.58 5.46
C VAL A 265 31.89 -43.03 4.99
N HIS A 266 31.39 -44.13 5.54
CA HIS A 266 30.01 -44.55 5.35
C HIS A 266 29.19 -44.32 6.63
N LEU A 267 28.15 -43.51 6.53
CA LEU A 267 27.25 -43.16 7.63
C LEU A 267 25.94 -43.94 7.47
N ASN A 268 25.63 -44.77 8.45
CA ASN A 268 24.41 -45.59 8.45
C ASN A 268 23.12 -44.74 8.58
N VAL A 269 21.97 -45.41 8.41
CA VAL A 269 20.64 -44.76 8.48
C VAL A 269 20.37 -44.12 9.85
N GLN A 270 20.84 -44.71 10.94
CA GLN A 270 20.67 -44.14 12.29
C GLN A 270 21.35 -42.77 12.43
N LEU A 271 22.53 -42.60 11.82
CA LEU A 271 23.22 -41.31 11.78
C LEU A 271 22.49 -40.28 10.92
N GLN A 272 21.76 -40.71 9.88
CA GLN A 272 20.89 -39.80 9.12
C GLN A 272 19.75 -39.24 9.99
N ASP A 273 19.12 -40.08 10.80
CA ASP A 273 18.07 -39.66 11.72
C ASP A 273 18.61 -38.68 12.77
N ILE A 274 19.82 -38.92 13.27
CA ILE A 274 20.51 -37.98 14.17
C ILE A 274 20.78 -36.64 13.46
N LEU A 275 21.32 -36.65 12.25
CA LEU A 275 21.59 -35.43 11.47
C LEU A 275 20.30 -34.66 11.13
N THR A 276 19.22 -35.37 10.85
CA THR A 276 17.89 -34.79 10.61
C THR A 276 17.38 -34.06 11.85
N ASN A 277 17.40 -34.72 13.01
CA ASN A 277 16.90 -34.16 14.28
C ASN A 277 17.89 -33.20 14.96
N SER A 278 19.08 -32.97 14.39
CA SER A 278 20.07 -32.01 14.89
C SER A 278 20.31 -30.89 13.88
N PHE A 279 21.14 -31.14 12.87
CA PHE A 279 21.46 -30.16 11.84
C PHE A 279 20.25 -29.77 10.99
N GLY A 280 19.43 -30.75 10.57
CA GLY A 280 18.21 -30.49 9.80
C GLY A 280 17.21 -29.61 10.54
N ASP A 281 16.99 -29.89 11.83
CA ASP A 281 16.18 -29.09 12.75
C ASP A 281 16.72 -27.67 12.92
N MET A 282 18.02 -27.54 13.21
CA MET A 282 18.70 -26.24 13.34
C MET A 282 18.60 -25.42 12.04
N TYR A 283 18.84 -26.05 10.89
CA TYR A 283 18.74 -25.39 9.59
C TYR A 283 17.31 -24.94 9.30
N SER A 284 16.32 -25.74 9.67
CA SER A 284 14.91 -25.41 9.47
C SER A 284 14.48 -24.21 10.32
N GLU A 285 14.93 -24.14 11.57
CA GLU A 285 14.73 -22.97 12.44
C GLU A 285 15.38 -21.72 11.81
N GLU A 286 16.64 -21.84 11.36
CA GLU A 286 17.35 -20.76 10.66
C GLU A 286 16.59 -20.26 9.42
N GLN A 287 15.96 -21.16 8.64
CA GLN A 287 15.14 -20.75 7.49
C GLN A 287 13.85 -20.04 7.90
N PHE A 288 13.23 -20.46 9.01
CA PHE A 288 12.06 -19.77 9.55
C PHE A 288 12.41 -18.36 10.03
N GLU A 289 13.51 -18.23 10.78
CA GLU A 289 14.03 -16.94 11.23
C GLU A 289 14.33 -16.00 10.06
N ARG A 290 14.84 -16.51 8.94
CA ARG A 290 15.05 -15.73 7.71
C ARG A 290 13.75 -15.23 7.05
N ILE A 291 12.62 -15.90 7.25
CA ILE A 291 11.31 -15.38 6.79
C ILE A 291 10.92 -14.18 7.65
N VAL A 292 11.09 -14.29 8.97
CA VAL A 292 10.82 -13.19 9.90
C VAL A 292 11.76 -12.01 9.63
N GLU A 293 13.06 -12.27 9.49
CA GLU A 293 14.07 -11.28 9.12
C GLU A 293 13.70 -10.58 7.81
N PHE A 294 13.26 -11.31 6.79
CA PHE A 294 12.87 -10.70 5.52
C PHE A 294 11.69 -9.73 5.66
N MET A 295 10.74 -10.02 6.57
CA MET A 295 9.52 -9.22 6.75
C MET A 295 9.65 -8.09 7.77
N ALA A 296 10.45 -8.29 8.82
CA ALA A 296 10.69 -7.32 9.89
C ALA A 296 12.01 -6.55 9.72
N GLY A 297 12.95 -7.07 8.94
CA GLY A 297 14.30 -6.52 8.77
C GLY A 297 15.26 -6.86 9.92
N ILE A 298 14.80 -7.65 10.90
CA ILE A 298 15.58 -8.06 12.08
C ILE A 298 15.33 -9.55 12.28
N LYS A 299 16.40 -10.31 12.45
CA LYS A 299 16.33 -11.73 12.75
C LYS A 299 15.86 -11.94 14.20
N PRO A 300 14.95 -12.90 14.48
CA PRO A 300 14.49 -13.16 15.84
C PRO A 300 15.61 -13.39 16.85
N SER A 301 16.63 -14.18 16.51
CA SER A 301 17.79 -14.43 17.38
C SER A 301 18.58 -13.18 17.77
N ASP A 302 18.51 -12.14 16.93
CA ASP A 302 19.30 -10.91 17.08
C ASP A 302 18.46 -9.77 17.70
N CYS A 303 17.16 -10.00 17.92
CA CYS A 303 16.25 -9.03 18.50
C CYS A 303 16.18 -9.16 20.03
N LYS A 304 16.39 -8.06 20.74
CA LYS A 304 16.21 -8.04 22.20
C LYS A 304 14.74 -8.20 22.55
N ALA A 305 14.46 -8.86 23.67
CA ALA A 305 13.08 -9.07 24.13
C ALA A 305 12.27 -7.77 24.28
N GLU A 306 12.90 -6.69 24.73
CA GLU A 306 12.29 -5.35 24.87
C GLU A 306 11.99 -4.65 23.53
N ASP A 307 12.59 -5.13 22.43
CA ASP A 307 12.46 -4.55 21.09
C ASP A 307 11.47 -5.33 20.21
N LEU A 308 10.94 -6.47 20.67
CA LEU A 308 10.11 -7.38 19.88
C LEU A 308 8.87 -6.71 19.26
N ASP A 309 8.24 -5.78 19.99
CA ASP A 309 7.05 -5.07 19.54
C ASP A 309 7.35 -3.72 18.88
N LYS A 310 8.62 -3.29 18.85
CA LYS A 310 9.00 -2.05 18.15
C LYS A 310 8.83 -2.23 16.62
N PRO A 311 8.52 -1.15 15.88
CA PRO A 311 8.44 -1.23 14.43
C PRO A 311 9.72 -1.81 13.83
N GLY A 312 9.57 -2.70 12.84
CA GLY A 312 10.70 -3.28 12.12
C GLY A 312 11.50 -2.25 11.31
N LEU A 313 12.53 -2.72 10.62
CA LEU A 313 13.41 -1.85 9.82
C LEU A 313 12.93 -1.70 8.38
N VAL A 314 12.23 -2.70 7.85
CA VAL A 314 11.80 -2.72 6.44
C VAL A 314 10.30 -2.44 6.29
N LYS A 315 9.96 -1.81 5.16
CA LYS A 315 8.60 -1.41 4.82
C LYS A 315 7.90 -2.49 4.03
N CYS A 316 6.64 -2.76 4.36
CA CYS A 316 5.70 -3.48 3.50
C CYS A 316 4.39 -2.67 3.38
N MET A 317 3.50 -3.13 2.53
CA MET A 317 2.16 -2.56 2.39
C MET A 317 1.13 -3.65 2.55
N VAL A 318 0.17 -3.40 3.43
CA VAL A 318 -0.94 -4.30 3.73
C VAL A 318 -2.18 -3.75 3.05
N LEU A 319 -2.89 -4.58 2.30
CA LEU A 319 -4.14 -4.26 1.62
C LEU A 319 -5.23 -5.23 2.06
N VAL A 320 -6.45 -4.73 2.17
CA VAL A 320 -7.65 -5.54 2.43
C VAL A 320 -8.56 -5.40 1.22
N TYR A 321 -8.80 -6.53 0.56
CA TYR A 321 -9.75 -6.64 -0.55
C TYR A 321 -11.04 -7.28 -0.07
N GLU A 322 -12.16 -6.83 -0.63
CA GLU A 322 -13.50 -7.26 -0.26
C GLU A 322 -14.34 -7.57 -1.50
N GLY A 323 -15.07 -8.69 -1.43
CA GLY A 323 -16.07 -9.08 -2.41
C GLY A 323 -16.36 -10.57 -2.36
N LYS A 324 -17.25 -11.04 -3.23
CA LYS A 324 -17.52 -12.47 -3.38
C LYS A 324 -16.28 -13.22 -3.89
N ASP A 325 -15.94 -14.34 -3.26
CA ASP A 325 -14.78 -15.18 -3.56
C ASP A 325 -13.44 -14.41 -3.55
N ALA A 326 -13.30 -13.37 -2.73
CA ALA A 326 -12.10 -12.55 -2.60
C ALA A 326 -10.80 -13.36 -2.40
N VAL A 327 -10.77 -14.32 -1.47
CA VAL A 327 -9.61 -15.17 -1.18
C VAL A 327 -9.20 -15.93 -2.44
N GLN A 328 -10.14 -16.63 -3.06
CA GLN A 328 -9.87 -17.43 -4.26
C GLN A 328 -9.39 -16.55 -5.43
N LYS A 329 -10.07 -15.43 -5.69
CA LYS A 329 -9.73 -14.51 -6.79
C LYS A 329 -8.33 -13.90 -6.62
N ILE A 330 -8.00 -13.43 -5.41
CA ILE A 330 -6.68 -12.89 -5.11
C ILE A 330 -5.60 -13.96 -5.29
N ARG A 331 -5.82 -15.19 -4.77
CA ARG A 331 -4.86 -16.29 -4.91
C ARG A 331 -4.63 -16.69 -6.37
N THR A 332 -5.68 -16.66 -7.18
CA THR A 332 -5.60 -16.94 -8.62
C THR A 332 -4.69 -15.94 -9.34
N ILE A 333 -4.85 -14.65 -9.05
CA ILE A 333 -4.01 -13.59 -9.63
C ILE A 333 -2.58 -13.65 -9.07
N LEU A 334 -2.42 -14.01 -7.79
CA LEU A 334 -1.13 -14.10 -7.14
C LEU A 334 -0.26 -15.23 -7.74
N GLY A 335 -0.86 -16.39 -8.03
CA GLY A 335 -0.17 -17.55 -8.58
C GLY A 335 0.52 -18.44 -7.52
N ALA A 336 1.11 -19.54 -7.99
CA ALA A 336 1.79 -20.52 -7.14
C ALA A 336 2.95 -19.91 -6.34
N THR A 337 3.21 -20.42 -5.13
CA THR A 337 4.22 -19.88 -4.20
C THR A 337 5.62 -19.81 -4.79
N ASP A 338 5.97 -20.77 -5.66
CA ASP A 338 7.20 -20.79 -6.43
C ASP A 338 7.01 -20.05 -7.77
N PRO A 339 7.69 -18.91 -8.00
CA PRO A 339 7.66 -18.17 -9.26
C PRO A 339 7.94 -19.01 -10.50
N ASN A 340 8.76 -20.06 -10.38
CA ASN A 340 9.10 -20.93 -11.52
C ASN A 340 7.94 -21.87 -11.92
N LYS A 341 6.99 -22.09 -11.00
CA LYS A 341 5.80 -22.92 -11.20
C LYS A 341 4.52 -22.10 -11.37
N ALA A 342 4.61 -20.78 -11.21
CA ALA A 342 3.49 -19.87 -11.36
C ALA A 342 3.17 -19.68 -12.85
N ALA A 343 1.88 -19.60 -13.19
CA ALA A 343 1.43 -19.39 -14.56
C ALA A 343 1.84 -17.99 -15.07
N ALA A 344 2.05 -17.87 -16.38
CA ALA A 344 2.28 -16.58 -17.04
C ALA A 344 1.17 -15.59 -16.71
N GLY A 345 1.51 -14.31 -16.48
CA GLY A 345 0.54 -13.28 -16.13
C GLY A 345 0.05 -13.29 -14.68
N THR A 346 0.61 -14.14 -13.80
CA THR A 346 0.40 -14.06 -12.34
C THR A 346 1.48 -13.19 -11.66
N ILE A 347 1.15 -12.55 -10.54
CA ILE A 347 2.08 -11.63 -9.85
C ILE A 347 3.39 -12.32 -9.46
N ARG A 348 3.34 -13.54 -8.94
CA ARG A 348 4.56 -14.27 -8.54
C ARG A 348 5.44 -14.63 -9.72
N ARG A 349 4.85 -14.89 -10.90
CA ARG A 349 5.61 -15.16 -12.12
C ARG A 349 6.30 -13.90 -12.66
N GLU A 350 5.59 -12.77 -12.65
CA GLU A 350 6.09 -11.50 -13.21
C GLU A 350 7.11 -10.82 -12.29
N PHE A 351 6.91 -10.90 -10.97
CA PHE A 351 7.67 -10.09 -10.00
C PHE A 351 8.47 -10.91 -9.00
N GLY A 352 8.20 -12.21 -8.82
CA GLY A 352 8.93 -13.06 -7.88
C GLY A 352 10.27 -13.54 -8.43
N SER A 353 11.28 -13.64 -7.57
CA SER A 353 12.59 -14.21 -7.93
C SER A 353 12.82 -15.61 -7.38
N ASN A 354 12.25 -15.93 -6.21
CA ASN A 354 12.27 -17.26 -5.62
C ASN A 354 11.12 -17.42 -4.61
N ILE A 355 11.04 -18.58 -3.95
CA ILE A 355 9.98 -18.93 -2.98
C ILE A 355 9.89 -17.91 -1.83
N ARG A 356 11.02 -17.38 -1.34
CA ARG A 356 11.05 -16.40 -0.23
C ARG A 356 10.68 -14.99 -0.73
N VAL A 357 11.32 -14.58 -1.82
CA VAL A 357 11.17 -13.28 -2.48
C VAL A 357 10.19 -13.42 -3.66
N ASN A 358 8.94 -13.72 -3.33
CA ASN A 358 7.87 -13.95 -4.29
C ASN A 358 6.92 -12.75 -4.44
N ALA A 359 7.42 -11.53 -4.21
CA ALA A 359 6.74 -10.24 -4.34
C ALA A 359 5.54 -9.96 -3.41
N ALA A 360 4.64 -10.92 -3.17
CA ALA A 360 3.45 -10.71 -2.36
C ALA A 360 2.97 -11.95 -1.59
N HIS A 361 2.28 -11.68 -0.48
CA HIS A 361 1.50 -12.64 0.31
C HIS A 361 0.00 -12.38 0.10
N ALA A 362 -0.81 -13.44 0.20
CA ALA A 362 -2.25 -13.34 0.34
C ALA A 362 -2.75 -14.44 1.27
N SER A 363 -3.80 -14.15 2.04
CA SER A 363 -4.45 -15.14 2.91
C SER A 363 -4.90 -16.37 2.11
N ASP A 364 -4.85 -17.54 2.76
CA ASP A 364 -5.19 -18.80 2.12
C ASP A 364 -6.65 -19.24 2.31
N SER A 365 -7.35 -18.61 3.27
CA SER A 365 -8.71 -18.87 3.73
C SER A 365 -9.29 -17.61 4.40
N ALA A 366 -10.62 -17.54 4.55
CA ALA A 366 -11.29 -16.43 5.20
C ALA A 366 -10.93 -16.35 6.70
N GLU A 367 -10.78 -17.49 7.36
CA GLU A 367 -10.40 -17.61 8.76
C GLU A 367 -8.98 -17.07 8.97
N ASN A 368 -8.03 -17.43 8.10
CA ASN A 368 -6.68 -16.88 8.18
C ASN A 368 -6.67 -15.40 7.83
N ALA A 369 -7.51 -14.91 6.91
CA ALA A 369 -7.61 -13.47 6.65
C ALA A 369 -7.99 -12.69 7.91
N VAL A 370 -8.96 -13.19 8.71
CA VAL A 370 -9.35 -12.56 9.99
C VAL A 370 -8.19 -12.57 10.99
N ARG A 371 -7.54 -13.72 11.18
CA ARG A 371 -6.38 -13.87 12.08
C ARG A 371 -5.25 -12.92 11.68
N GLU A 372 -4.88 -12.94 10.41
CA GLU A 372 -3.80 -12.13 9.84
C GLU A 372 -4.10 -10.63 9.95
N MET A 373 -5.34 -10.20 9.67
CA MET A 373 -5.78 -8.81 9.86
C MET A 373 -5.68 -8.37 11.32
N SER A 374 -6.02 -9.25 12.27
CA SER A 374 -5.90 -8.95 13.70
C SER A 374 -4.44 -8.76 14.13
N ILE A 375 -3.52 -9.63 13.69
CA ILE A 375 -2.09 -9.55 14.04
C ILE A 375 -1.47 -8.24 13.50
N LEU A 376 -1.82 -7.86 12.27
CA LEU A 376 -1.29 -6.65 11.64
C LEU A 376 -2.07 -5.38 12.00
N LYS A 377 -3.10 -5.49 12.85
CA LYS A 377 -3.99 -4.41 13.24
C LYS A 377 -4.50 -3.66 12.01
N ALA A 378 -5.09 -4.41 11.07
CA ALA A 378 -5.46 -3.89 9.76
C ALA A 378 -6.53 -2.79 9.82
N GLU A 379 -7.33 -2.74 10.89
CA GLU A 379 -8.32 -1.69 11.16
C GLU A 379 -7.71 -0.38 11.68
N GLU A 380 -6.47 -0.42 12.19
CA GLU A 380 -5.75 0.76 12.68
C GLU A 380 -4.87 1.36 11.58
N ASN A 381 -4.66 2.68 11.62
CA ASN A 381 -3.72 3.37 10.75
C ASN A 381 -2.91 4.43 11.53
N PHE A 382 -1.69 4.70 11.09
CA PHE A 382 -0.76 5.63 11.73
C PHE A 382 -0.67 6.99 10.99
N CYS A 383 -1.44 7.19 9.91
CA CYS A 383 -1.46 8.45 9.17
C CYS A 383 -1.75 9.67 10.06
N SER A 384 -2.68 9.57 11.02
CA SER A 384 -2.95 10.68 11.96
C SER A 384 -1.71 11.01 12.81
N SER A 385 -1.07 10.02 13.42
CA SER A 385 0.14 10.22 14.22
C SER A 385 1.33 10.76 13.41
N LEU A 386 1.46 10.33 12.15
CA LEU A 386 2.47 10.88 11.23
C LEU A 386 2.24 12.37 10.95
N ILE A 387 0.99 12.75 10.69
CA ILE A 387 0.62 14.15 10.45
C ILE A 387 0.81 14.98 11.72
N GLU A 388 0.33 14.50 12.87
CA GLU A 388 0.49 15.17 14.16
C GLU A 388 1.97 15.42 14.50
N SER A 389 2.82 14.41 14.34
CA SER A 389 4.27 14.56 14.54
C SER A 389 4.88 15.60 13.62
N TYR A 390 4.45 15.67 12.36
CA TYR A 390 4.93 16.68 11.41
C TYR A 390 4.45 18.09 11.80
N LEU A 391 3.17 18.27 12.10
CA LEU A 391 2.61 19.57 12.48
C LEU A 391 3.24 20.10 13.79
N ALA A 392 3.63 19.22 14.71
CA ALA A 392 4.36 19.61 15.90
C ALA A 392 5.74 20.21 15.58
N THR A 393 6.45 19.68 14.56
CA THR A 393 7.77 20.19 14.17
C THR A 393 7.72 21.60 13.59
N ILE A 394 6.78 21.89 12.68
CA ILE A 394 6.66 23.22 12.06
C ILE A 394 6.22 24.30 13.07
N ASN A 395 5.40 23.94 14.06
CA ASN A 395 4.96 24.87 15.11
C ASN A 395 6.09 25.27 16.07
N VAL A 396 7.11 24.42 16.23
CA VAL A 396 8.31 24.74 17.04
C VAL A 396 9.21 25.69 16.26
N SER A 397 9.44 25.45 14.96
CA SER A 397 10.25 26.32 14.09
C SER A 397 9.71 27.76 14.04
N HIS A 398 8.39 27.93 13.95
CA HIS A 398 7.76 29.25 13.96
C HIS A 398 7.88 30.02 15.28
N ARG A 399 8.15 29.34 16.41
CA ARG A 399 8.35 29.97 17.73
C ARG A 399 9.81 30.33 18.00
N SER A 400 10.77 29.77 17.26
CA SER A 400 12.19 30.13 17.36
C SER A 400 12.59 31.31 16.49
N ASP A 401 11.76 31.66 15.50
CA ASP A 401 11.99 32.78 14.56
C ASP A 401 11.18 34.05 14.91
N SER A 402 10.45 34.03 16.03
CA SER A 402 9.72 35.16 16.62
C SER A 402 10.36 35.60 17.92
#